data_AF-A0A954JBU4-F1
#
_entry.id   AF-A0A954JBU4-F1
#
_cell.length_a   1.000
_cell.length_b   1.000
_cell.length_c   1.000
_cell.angle_alpha   90.00
_cell.angle_beta   90.00
_cell.angle_gamma   90.00
#
_symmetry.space_group_name_H-M   'P 1'
#
loop_
_entity.id
_entity.type
_entity.pdbx_description
1 polymer ?
#
loop_
_entity_poly.entity_id
_entity_poly.type
_entity_poly.pdbx_seq_one_letter_code
_entity_poly.pdbx_strand_id
1 'polypeptide(L)'
;DHILPHVGVVWTPNEFWEIRATYPKARADVFIGTPFGIATWLYAGAEYDIQSWQAGEISGASPQLQTEEWRTFAGLRWETACWQSYLDFGYVFDREYSVHGLSTVAPLDPGEAFMIRYGINF
;
A
#
# COMPACT_ATOMS: atom_id res chain seq x y z
N ASP A 1 13.45 2.27 16.72
CA ASP A 1 13.21 3.20 15.60
C ASP A 1 13.64 2.59 14.29
N HIS A 2 12.73 2.57 13.32
CA HIS A 2 12.99 2.20 11.93
C HIS A 2 13.03 3.48 11.09
N ILE A 3 14.07 3.66 10.29
CA ILE A 3 14.19 4.78 9.34
C ILE A 3 13.99 4.22 7.95
N LEU A 4 12.88 4.58 7.29
CA LEU A 4 12.63 4.22 5.90
C LEU A 4 13.20 5.31 4.98
N PRO A 5 14.19 5.01 4.12
CA PRO A 5 14.77 6.00 3.22
C PRO A 5 13.78 6.34 2.09
N HIS A 6 13.25 7.55 2.11
CA HIS A 6 12.40 8.04 1.03
C HIS A 6 13.25 8.49 -0.16
N VAL A 7 13.36 7.63 -1.17
CA VAL A 7 14.02 7.93 -2.45
C VAL A 7 13.13 7.47 -3.58
N GLY A 8 13.13 8.17 -4.70
CA GLY A 8 12.44 7.67 -5.89
C GLY A 8 12.60 8.51 -7.12
N VAL A 9 12.12 7.94 -8.21
CA VAL A 9 12.14 8.54 -9.54
C VAL A 9 10.73 8.52 -10.10
N VAL A 10 10.30 9.66 -10.65
CA VAL A 10 9.08 9.77 -11.45
C VAL A 10 9.51 9.85 -12.91
N TRP A 11 8.99 8.95 -13.73
CA TRP A 11 9.25 8.89 -15.15
C TRP A 11 7.93 8.88 -15.92
N THR A 12 7.73 9.91 -16.73
CA THR A 12 6.56 10.09 -17.59
C THR A 12 7.02 10.03 -19.04
N PRO A 13 7.15 8.84 -19.66
CA PRO A 13 7.67 8.71 -21.02
C PRO A 13 6.74 9.34 -22.07
N ASN A 14 5.44 9.41 -21.80
CA ASN A 14 4.44 10.02 -22.67
C ASN A 14 3.23 10.49 -21.83
N GLU A 15 2.22 11.04 -22.50
CA GLU A 15 0.96 11.48 -21.85
C GLU A 15 0.08 10.33 -21.35
N PHE A 16 0.40 9.09 -21.70
CA PHE A 16 -0.36 7.91 -21.34
C PHE A 16 0.20 7.18 -20.12
N TRP A 17 1.49 7.31 -19.82
CA TRP A 17 2.17 6.53 -18.78
C TRP A 17 2.81 7.44 -17.75
N GLU A 18 2.54 7.16 -16.48
CA GLU A 18 3.27 7.70 -15.34
C GLU A 18 3.81 6.54 -14.52
N ILE A 19 5.13 6.45 -14.40
CA ILE A 19 5.81 5.44 -13.59
C ILE A 19 6.50 6.15 -12.43
N ARG A 20 6.06 5.83 -11.22
CA ARG A 20 6.56 6.36 -9.97
C ARG A 20 7.25 5.24 -9.20
N ALA A 21 8.55 5.09 -9.41
CA ALA A 21 9.39 4.16 -8.66
C ALA A 21 9.92 4.85 -7.39
N THR A 22 9.03 5.06 -6.42
CA THR A 22 9.39 5.61 -5.10
C THR A 22 9.43 4.51 -4.04
N TYR A 23 10.39 4.57 -3.13
CA TYR A 23 10.39 3.74 -1.92
C TYR A 23 9.73 4.53 -0.77
N PRO A 24 8.84 3.92 0.01
CA PRO A 24 8.43 2.51 -0.02
C PRO A 24 7.23 2.20 -0.95
N LYS A 25 6.73 3.18 -1.72
CA LYS A 25 5.51 3.07 -2.53
C LYS A 25 5.80 3.21 -4.02
N ALA A 26 5.86 2.11 -4.76
CA ALA A 26 5.99 2.13 -6.21
C ALA A 26 4.60 2.06 -6.87
N ARG A 27 4.39 2.86 -7.92
CA ARG A 27 3.12 2.91 -8.66
C ARG A 27 3.38 3.16 -10.14
N ALA A 28 2.61 2.52 -10.99
CA ALA A 28 2.53 2.82 -12.41
C ALA A 28 1.07 3.05 -12.80
N ASP A 29 0.82 4.14 -13.50
CA ASP A 29 -0.48 4.55 -14.00
C ASP A 29 -0.42 4.59 -15.53
N VAL A 30 -1.46 4.07 -16.17
CA VAL A 30 -1.65 4.14 -17.62
C VAL A 30 -3.04 4.63 -17.97
N PHE A 31 -3.12 5.66 -18.81
CA PHE A 31 -4.35 6.15 -19.39
C PHE A 31 -4.81 5.21 -20.50
N ILE A 32 -5.99 4.60 -20.32
CA ILE A 32 -6.54 3.63 -21.28
C ILE A 32 -7.61 4.26 -22.20
N GLY A 33 -7.88 5.55 -22.05
CA GLY A 33 -8.77 6.32 -22.91
C GLY A 33 -10.03 6.82 -22.20
N THR A 34 -10.98 7.33 -22.99
CA THR A 34 -12.24 7.90 -22.52
C THR A 34 -13.48 7.11 -22.96
N PRO A 35 -13.68 5.85 -22.52
CA PRO A 35 -14.91 5.14 -22.82
C PRO A 35 -16.12 5.93 -22.27
N PHE A 36 -17.14 6.12 -23.10
CA PHE A 36 -18.34 6.89 -22.76
C PHE A 36 -18.08 8.33 -22.28
N GLY A 37 -16.94 8.93 -22.63
CA GLY A 37 -16.56 10.28 -22.21
C GLY A 37 -15.99 10.38 -20.79
N ILE A 38 -15.69 9.23 -20.15
CA ILE A 38 -15.12 9.17 -18.80
C ILE A 38 -13.64 8.79 -18.92
N ALA A 39 -12.75 9.65 -18.44
CA ALA A 39 -11.32 9.39 -18.44
C ALA A 39 -11.02 8.18 -17.56
N THR A 40 -10.49 7.12 -18.17
CA THR A 40 -10.24 5.85 -17.49
C THR A 40 -8.74 5.60 -17.42
N TRP A 41 -8.30 5.28 -16.21
CA TRP A 41 -6.92 4.98 -15.87
C TRP A 41 -6.85 3.57 -15.29
N LEU A 42 -5.87 2.80 -15.74
CA LEU A 42 -5.46 1.55 -15.11
C LEU A 42 -4.19 1.82 -14.32
N TYR A 43 -4.08 1.27 -13.12
CA TYR A 43 -2.87 1.42 -12.33
C TYR A 43 -2.52 0.15 -11.58
N ALA A 44 -1.24 0.00 -11.29
CA ALA A 44 -0.70 -1.06 -10.46
C ALA A 44 0.42 -0.51 -9.58
N GLY A 45 0.63 -1.12 -8.42
CA GLY A 45 1.64 -0.66 -7.48
C GLY A 45 2.04 -1.73 -6.48
N ALA A 46 3.12 -1.43 -5.78
CA ALA A 46 3.63 -2.20 -4.66
C ALA A 46 4.01 -1.23 -3.54
N GLU A 47 3.59 -1.54 -2.32
CA GLU A 47 3.89 -0.78 -1.11
C GLU A 47 4.51 -1.71 -0.09
N TYR A 48 5.58 -1.23 0.53
CA TYR A 48 6.12 -1.82 1.75
C TYR A 48 5.68 -0.94 2.93
N ASP A 49 4.98 -1.54 3.89
CA ASP A 49 4.43 -0.84 5.05
C ASP A 49 5.04 -1.43 6.33
N ILE A 50 5.63 -0.57 7.16
CA ILE A 50 6.07 -0.91 8.52
C ILE A 50 5.22 -0.10 9.49
N GLN A 51 4.48 -0.79 10.35
CA GLN A 51 3.74 -0.17 11.44
C GLN A 51 4.25 -0.68 12.77
N SER A 52 4.36 0.19 13.76
CA SER A 52 4.65 -0.23 15.13
C SER A 52 3.59 0.30 16.09
N TRP A 53 2.97 -0.61 16.82
CA TRP A 53 1.94 -0.35 17.82
C TRP A 53 2.50 -0.67 19.20
N GLN A 54 2.41 0.26 20.15
CA GLN A 54 2.63 -0.07 21.54
C GLN A 54 1.36 -0.71 22.10
N ALA A 55 1.44 -1.97 22.51
CA ALA A 55 0.44 -2.53 23.39
C ALA A 55 0.69 -1.93 24.79
N GLY A 56 -0.37 -1.57 25.50
CA GLY A 56 -0.26 -1.00 26.86
C GLY A 56 0.60 -1.88 27.78
N GLU A 57 1.11 -1.30 28.86
CA GLU A 57 2.04 -1.97 29.77
C GLU A 57 1.44 -3.29 30.33
N ILE A 58 2.11 -4.42 30.06
CA ILE A 58 1.74 -5.74 30.59
C ILE A 58 2.84 -6.17 31.56
N SER A 59 2.51 -6.26 32.85
CA SER A 59 3.40 -6.79 33.89
C SER A 59 4.76 -6.07 34.00
N GLY A 60 4.79 -4.73 33.85
CA GLY A 60 6.01 -3.92 33.96
C GLY A 60 6.91 -3.94 32.72
N ALA A 61 6.48 -4.61 31.64
CA ALA A 61 7.06 -4.51 30.32
C ALA A 61 6.15 -3.68 29.42
N SER A 62 6.76 -2.89 28.52
CA SER A 62 6.06 -2.14 27.47
C SER A 62 6.22 -2.86 26.13
N PRO A 63 5.41 -3.90 25.84
CA PRO A 63 5.56 -4.67 24.61
C PRO A 63 5.22 -3.82 23.38
N GLN A 64 6.12 -3.83 22.40
CA GLN A 64 5.92 -3.16 21.11
C GLN A 64 5.63 -4.24 20.05
N LEU A 65 4.45 -4.17 19.44
CA LEU A 65 4.08 -4.98 18.29
C LEU A 65 4.54 -4.24 17.03
N GLN A 66 5.43 -4.84 16.25
CA GLN A 66 5.85 -4.34 14.96
C GLN A 66 5.29 -5.26 13.87
N THR A 67 4.66 -4.64 12.89
CA THR A 67 4.07 -5.24 11.70
C THR A 67 4.87 -4.81 10.50
N GLU A 68 5.36 -5.75 9.72
CA GLU A 68 5.95 -5.50 8.41
C GLU A 68 5.14 -6.25 7.36
N GLU A 69 4.77 -5.55 6.29
CA GLU A 69 3.97 -6.14 5.22
C GLU A 69 4.35 -5.63 3.83
N TRP A 70 4.34 -6.54 2.87
CA TRP A 70 4.39 -6.23 1.45
C TRP A 70 2.99 -6.31 0.84
N ARG A 71 2.59 -5.27 0.12
CA ARG A 71 1.29 -5.20 -0.55
C ARG A 71 1.47 -4.85 -2.01
N THR A 72 0.93 -5.65 -2.91
CA THR A 72 0.72 -5.25 -4.31
C THR A 72 -0.75 -4.92 -4.53
N PHE A 73 -1.02 -4.03 -5.48
CA PHE A 73 -2.39 -3.70 -5.86
C PHE A 73 -2.46 -3.33 -7.33
N ALA A 74 -3.63 -3.56 -7.93
CA ALA A 74 -3.98 -3.10 -9.24
C ALA A 74 -5.44 -2.65 -9.26
N GLY A 75 -5.73 -1.60 -9.99
CA GLY A 75 -7.04 -0.97 -9.95
C GLY A 75 -7.36 -0.15 -11.19
N LEU A 76 -8.63 0.20 -11.27
CA LEU A 76 -9.18 1.12 -12.26
C LEU A 76 -9.58 2.41 -11.56
N ARG A 77 -9.35 3.53 -12.22
CA ARG A 77 -9.80 4.85 -11.78
C ARG A 77 -10.56 5.51 -12.92
N TRP A 78 -11.73 6.05 -12.59
CA TRP A 78 -12.59 6.77 -13.51
C TRP A 78 -12.66 8.22 -13.06
N GLU A 79 -12.30 9.13 -13.94
CA GLU A 79 -12.28 10.56 -13.72
C GLU A 79 -13.35 11.23 -14.58
N THR A 80 -14.22 11.97 -13.92
CA THR A 80 -15.20 12.87 -14.53
C THR A 80 -14.92 14.30 -14.02
N ALA A 81 -15.49 15.32 -14.68
CA ALA A 81 -15.29 16.71 -14.29
C ALA A 81 -15.68 17.06 -12.83
N CYS A 82 -16.53 16.26 -12.19
CA CYS A 82 -17.10 16.54 -10.86
C CYS A 82 -16.92 15.42 -9.83
N TRP A 83 -16.39 14.26 -10.23
CA TRP A 83 -16.11 13.16 -9.30
C TRP A 83 -15.07 12.22 -9.89
N GLN A 84 -14.35 11.55 -9.00
CA GLN A 84 -13.41 10.49 -9.33
C GLN A 84 -13.81 9.24 -8.55
N SER A 85 -13.95 8.10 -9.22
CA SER A 85 -14.13 6.81 -8.55
C SER A 85 -12.96 5.89 -8.82
N TYR A 86 -12.72 4.96 -7.90
CA TYR A 86 -11.66 3.97 -8.05
C TYR A 86 -12.09 2.62 -7.49
N LEU A 87 -11.58 1.56 -8.11
CA LEU A 87 -11.72 0.18 -7.68
C LEU A 87 -10.34 -0.48 -7.68
N ASP A 88 -9.91 -0.93 -6.51
CA ASP A 88 -8.63 -1.59 -6.25
C ASP A 88 -8.82 -3.04 -5.88
N PHE A 89 -7.94 -3.88 -6.40
CA PHE A 89 -7.69 -5.24 -5.92
C PHE A 89 -6.25 -5.31 -5.45
N GLY A 90 -6.05 -5.73 -4.20
CA GLY A 90 -4.75 -5.83 -3.56
C GLY A 90 -4.48 -7.24 -3.03
N TYR A 91 -3.21 -7.55 -2.93
CA TYR A 91 -2.70 -8.77 -2.33
C TYR A 91 -1.60 -8.41 -1.35
N VAL A 92 -1.72 -8.90 -0.12
CA VAL A 92 -0.74 -8.72 0.94
C VAL A 92 -0.06 -10.05 1.17
N PHE A 93 1.27 -10.05 1.09
CA PHE A 93 2.13 -11.22 1.28
C PHE A 93 3.31 -10.83 2.17
N ASP A 94 4.07 -11.83 2.62
CA ASP A 94 5.27 -11.63 3.44
C ASP A 94 4.99 -10.72 4.65
N ARG A 95 3.97 -11.12 5.43
CA ARG A 95 3.58 -10.40 6.64
C ARG A 95 4.32 -10.98 7.83
N GLU A 96 5.02 -10.14 8.57
CA GLU A 96 5.69 -10.54 9.80
C GLU A 96 5.21 -9.69 10.97
N TYR A 97 4.79 -10.36 12.05
CA TYR A 97 4.56 -9.71 13.34
C TYR A 97 5.67 -10.08 14.31
N SER A 98 6.42 -9.07 14.74
CA SER A 98 7.38 -9.20 15.83
C SER A 98 6.87 -8.48 17.08
N VAL A 99 7.06 -9.09 18.24
CA VAL A 99 6.75 -8.47 19.54
C VAL A 99 8.05 -8.29 20.29
N HIS A 100 8.42 -7.05 20.55
CA HIS A 100 9.57 -6.69 21.36
C HIS A 100 9.14 -6.47 22.82
N GLY A 101 9.91 -6.97 23.79
CA GLY A 101 9.67 -6.70 25.22
C GLY A 101 9.19 -7.88 26.08
N LEU A 102 9.05 -9.08 25.52
CA LEU A 102 8.75 -10.32 26.26
C LEU A 102 9.81 -11.39 25.96
N SER A 103 10.27 -12.11 26.99
CA SER A 103 11.42 -13.03 26.92
C SER A 103 11.25 -14.24 25.99
N THR A 104 10.01 -14.51 25.58
CA THR A 104 9.68 -15.55 24.60
C THR A 104 8.46 -15.08 23.82
N VAL A 105 8.67 -14.57 22.61
CA VAL A 105 7.56 -14.34 21.67
C VAL A 105 7.88 -15.10 20.39
N ALA A 106 7.01 -16.04 20.04
CA ALA A 106 7.07 -16.68 18.74
C ALA A 106 6.72 -15.63 17.67
N PRO A 107 7.48 -15.54 16.56
CA PRO A 107 7.06 -14.74 15.41
C PRO A 107 5.70 -15.26 14.94
N LEU A 108 4.76 -14.34 14.74
CA LEU A 108 3.42 -14.68 14.27
C LEU A 108 3.34 -14.34 12.78
N ASP A 109 3.21 -15.36 11.95
CA ASP A 109 3.03 -15.23 10.51
C ASP A 109 1.53 -15.34 10.19
N PRO A 110 0.84 -14.22 9.93
CA PRO A 110 -0.58 -14.22 9.59
C PRO A 110 -0.89 -14.75 8.18
N GLY A 111 0.13 -15.20 7.42
CA GLY A 111 -0.03 -15.68 6.05
C GLY A 111 -0.44 -14.57 5.09
N GLU A 112 -1.13 -14.92 4.01
CA GLU A 112 -1.48 -14.01 2.91
C GLU A 112 -2.88 -13.40 3.09
N ALA A 113 -3.15 -12.25 2.47
CA ALA A 113 -4.48 -11.63 2.49
C ALA A 113 -4.85 -10.98 1.16
N PHE A 114 -6.15 -11.04 0.82
CA PHE A 114 -6.71 -10.31 -0.31
C PHE A 114 -7.40 -9.04 0.18
N MET A 115 -7.27 -7.98 -0.61
CA MET A 115 -7.81 -6.66 -0.33
C MET A 115 -8.64 -6.18 -1.50
N ILE A 116 -9.77 -5.55 -1.21
CA ILE A 116 -10.59 -4.86 -2.20
C ILE A 116 -10.92 -3.49 -1.65
N ARG A 117 -10.69 -2.42 -2.42
CA ARG A 117 -11.16 -1.09 -2.07
C ARG A 117 -12.00 -0.53 -3.19
N TYR A 118 -13.07 0.15 -2.82
CA TYR A 118 -13.82 0.99 -3.72
C TYR A 118 -14.04 2.34 -3.05
N GLY A 119 -13.92 3.43 -3.80
CA GLY A 119 -14.13 4.76 -3.26
C GLY A 119 -14.49 5.78 -4.32
N ILE A 120 -15.02 6.90 -3.84
CA ILE A 120 -15.43 8.06 -4.65
C ILE A 120 -14.89 9.31 -3.96
N ASN A 121 -14.25 10.17 -4.73
CA ASN A 121 -13.77 11.48 -4.34
C ASN A 121 -14.57 12.55 -5.10
N PHE A 122 -14.94 13.64 -4.43
CA PHE A 122 -15.71 14.77 -4.96
C PHE A 122 -14.85 16.04 -4.97
#